data_AF-A0A1G5FLT5-F1
#
_entry.id   AF-A0A1G5FLT5-F1
#
_cell.length_a   1.000
_cell.length_b   1.000
_cell.length_c   1.000
_cell.angle_alpha   90.00
_cell.angle_beta   90.00
_cell.angle_gamma   90.00
#
_symmetry.space_group_name_H-M   'P 1'
#
loop_
_entity.id
_entity.type
_entity.pdbx_description
1 polymer ?
#
loop_
_entity_poly.entity_id
_entity_poly.type
_entity_poly.pdbx_seq_one_letter_code
_entity_poly.pdbx_strand_id
1 'polypeptide(L)'
;MKKITITIARQYGSGGRTVGIRLAEQLGIHYYDKELTKLASEESGIAESLFLDTDERFRNKGFLRTPVHVYNSEIIGPESPDFTSPDNLFNLQARCIKRLAETEPCVIVGRAADFVLKDYDNVLSVFVHAPHDFLMEQAGKVQPLKGKELEKFCAREDKYRADYYKHHTGQDWTDAMNYDLCLDSSKLGFDKCVEAIKAHARVRFGEDVFD
;
A
#
# COMPACT_ATOMS: atom_id res chain seq x y z
N MET A 1 -4.65 7.88 -22.10
CA MET A 1 -3.82 7.60 -20.91
C MET A 1 -3.19 6.21 -20.97
N LYS A 2 -1.87 6.11 -20.76
CA LYS A 2 -1.19 4.80 -20.61
C LYS A 2 -1.71 4.09 -19.35
N LYS A 3 -1.77 2.76 -19.37
CA LYS A 3 -2.16 1.95 -18.19
C LYS A 3 -1.03 1.97 -17.18
N ILE A 4 -0.88 3.05 -16.43
CA ILE A 4 0.14 3.15 -15.38
C ILE A 4 -0.45 2.88 -14.01
N THR A 5 0.31 2.20 -13.16
CA THR A 5 -0.06 1.98 -11.77
C THR A 5 0.94 2.67 -10.86
N ILE A 6 0.43 3.53 -9.98
CA ILE A 6 1.26 4.23 -8.99
C ILE A 6 1.00 3.61 -7.63
N THR A 7 2.00 2.95 -7.05
CA THR A 7 1.87 2.33 -5.72
C THR A 7 2.42 3.26 -4.65
N ILE A 8 1.74 3.36 -3.50
CA ILE A 8 2.14 4.24 -2.39
C ILE A 8 2.20 3.46 -1.07
N ALA A 9 3.41 3.23 -0.58
CA ALA A 9 3.72 2.87 0.79
C ALA A 9 3.97 4.14 1.63
N ARG A 10 3.74 4.09 2.94
CA ARG A 10 3.73 5.30 3.79
C ARG A 10 3.79 5.07 5.28
N GLN A 11 4.50 5.92 5.99
CA GLN A 11 4.39 6.05 7.46
C GLN A 11 3.01 6.58 7.88
N TYR A 12 2.58 6.23 9.08
CA TYR A 12 1.38 6.81 9.68
C TYR A 12 1.61 8.30 9.97
N GLY A 13 0.70 9.15 9.52
CA GLY A 13 0.85 10.61 9.68
C GLY A 13 1.67 11.30 8.58
N SER A 14 2.26 10.57 7.62
CA SER A 14 3.02 11.22 6.54
C SER A 14 2.14 11.86 5.45
N GLY A 15 0.84 11.65 5.52
CA GLY A 15 -0.09 12.15 4.49
C GLY A 15 -0.03 11.37 3.17
N GLY A 16 0.64 10.20 3.10
CA GLY A 16 0.68 9.37 1.89
C GLY A 16 -0.72 9.02 1.32
N ARG A 17 -1.73 8.85 2.18
CA ARG A 17 -3.13 8.70 1.74
C ARG A 17 -3.64 9.95 1.02
N THR A 18 -3.40 11.13 1.59
CA THR A 18 -3.79 12.41 1.00
C THR A 18 -3.09 12.65 -0.33
N VAL A 19 -1.80 12.34 -0.42
CA VAL A 19 -1.03 12.40 -1.66
C VAL A 19 -1.64 11.50 -2.72
N GLY A 20 -1.96 10.24 -2.37
CA GLY A 20 -2.58 9.30 -3.31
C GLY A 20 -3.95 9.73 -3.82
N ILE A 21 -4.82 10.24 -2.95
CA ILE A 21 -6.15 10.75 -3.34
C ILE A 21 -6.01 11.94 -4.27
N ARG A 22 -5.20 12.94 -3.90
CA ARG A 22 -4.99 14.14 -4.73
C ARG A 22 -4.39 13.80 -6.09
N LEU A 23 -3.44 12.86 -6.12
CA LEU A 23 -2.85 12.38 -7.35
C LEU A 23 -3.90 11.74 -8.26
N ALA A 24 -4.71 10.83 -7.72
CA ALA A 24 -5.78 10.17 -8.46
C ALA A 24 -6.81 11.17 -9.01
N GLU A 25 -7.24 12.12 -8.17
CA GLU A 25 -8.17 13.20 -8.55
C GLU A 25 -7.60 14.08 -9.67
N GLN A 26 -6.34 14.50 -9.58
CA GLN A 26 -5.70 15.34 -10.59
C GLN A 26 -5.50 14.62 -11.92
N LEU A 27 -5.28 13.31 -11.88
CA LEU A 27 -5.06 12.49 -13.08
C LEU A 27 -6.37 11.92 -13.65
N GLY A 28 -7.49 12.03 -12.93
CA GLY A 28 -8.77 11.44 -13.34
C GLY A 28 -8.76 9.91 -13.35
N ILE A 29 -7.97 9.29 -12.46
CA ILE A 29 -7.82 7.82 -12.38
C ILE A 29 -8.33 7.28 -11.04
N HIS A 30 -8.55 5.97 -10.97
CA HIS A 30 -9.09 5.35 -9.76
C HIS A 30 -8.05 5.31 -8.63
N TYR A 31 -8.53 5.51 -7.39
CA TYR A 31 -7.75 5.36 -6.16
C TYR A 31 -8.19 4.09 -5.43
N TYR A 32 -7.25 3.19 -5.13
CA TYR A 32 -7.50 1.95 -4.39
C TYR A 32 -6.78 1.93 -3.05
N ASP A 33 -7.54 1.62 -2.00
CA ASP A 33 -7.11 1.54 -0.59
C ASP A 33 -7.85 0.34 0.03
N LYS A 34 -8.82 0.60 0.91
CA LYS A 34 -9.59 -0.43 1.62
C LYS A 34 -10.45 -1.25 0.67
N GLU A 35 -10.88 -0.63 -0.42
CA GLU A 35 -11.72 -1.22 -1.47
C GLU A 35 -11.08 -2.43 -2.16
N LEU A 36 -9.74 -2.57 -2.13
CA LEU A 36 -9.08 -3.79 -2.61
C LEU A 36 -9.58 -5.05 -1.91
N THR A 37 -9.93 -4.93 -0.64
CA THR A 37 -10.44 -6.06 0.17
C THR A 37 -11.82 -6.49 -0.32
N LYS A 38 -12.67 -5.50 -0.64
CA LYS A 38 -13.99 -5.72 -1.21
C LYS A 38 -13.90 -6.32 -2.61
N LEU A 39 -13.03 -5.81 -3.47
CA LEU A 39 -12.81 -6.37 -4.80
C LEU A 39 -12.30 -7.81 -4.74
N ALA A 40 -11.32 -8.10 -3.86
CA ALA A 40 -10.84 -9.45 -3.64
C ALA A 40 -11.96 -10.37 -3.11
N SER A 41 -12.85 -9.87 -2.26
CA SER A 41 -14.04 -10.60 -1.78
C SER A 41 -14.99 -10.94 -2.93
N GLU A 42 -15.34 -9.96 -3.77
CA GLU A 42 -16.21 -10.15 -4.93
C GLU A 42 -15.63 -11.15 -5.95
N GLU A 43 -14.32 -11.11 -6.21
CA GLU A 43 -13.64 -12.00 -7.15
C GLU A 43 -13.43 -13.43 -6.62
N SER A 44 -13.27 -13.60 -5.31
CA SER A 44 -12.98 -14.91 -4.69
C SER A 44 -14.21 -15.62 -4.15
N GLY A 45 -15.32 -14.90 -3.92
CA GLY A 45 -16.48 -15.40 -3.21
C GLY A 45 -16.27 -15.53 -1.69
N ILE A 46 -15.11 -15.11 -1.16
CA ILE A 46 -14.82 -15.11 0.28
C ILE A 46 -15.41 -13.85 0.91
N ALA A 47 -16.03 -13.97 2.09
CA ALA A 47 -16.56 -12.83 2.82
C ALA A 47 -15.47 -11.78 3.14
N GLU A 48 -15.75 -10.50 2.87
CA GLU A 48 -14.83 -9.37 3.15
C GLU A 48 -14.33 -9.36 4.59
N SER A 49 -15.18 -9.73 5.55
CA SER A 49 -14.84 -9.80 6.98
C SER A 49 -13.65 -10.71 7.27
N LEU A 50 -13.43 -11.76 6.47
CA LEU A 50 -12.33 -12.70 6.71
C LEU A 50 -10.97 -12.09 6.40
N PHE A 51 -10.90 -11.22 5.38
CA PHE A 51 -9.70 -10.44 5.08
C PHE A 51 -9.45 -9.39 6.17
N LEU A 52 -10.51 -8.68 6.60
CA LEU A 52 -10.42 -7.66 7.65
C LEU A 52 -9.98 -8.26 8.99
N ASP A 53 -10.56 -9.39 9.39
CA ASP A 53 -10.19 -10.10 10.62
C ASP A 53 -8.74 -10.55 10.60
N THR A 54 -8.24 -10.96 9.43
CA THR A 54 -6.85 -11.39 9.26
C THR A 54 -5.90 -10.20 9.48
N ASP A 55 -6.17 -9.06 8.86
CA ASP A 55 -5.41 -7.82 9.09
C ASP A 55 -5.44 -7.38 10.56
N GLU A 56 -6.60 -7.48 11.22
CA GLU A 56 -6.73 -7.12 12.64
C GLU A 56 -5.94 -8.06 13.55
N ARG A 57 -5.95 -9.36 13.26
CA ARG A 57 -5.11 -10.32 13.99
C ARG A 57 -3.63 -9.98 13.84
N PHE A 58 -3.18 -9.65 12.63
CA PHE A 58 -1.81 -9.23 12.38
C PHE A 58 -1.46 -7.91 13.09
N ARG A 59 -2.36 -6.93 13.08
CA ARG A 59 -2.18 -5.65 13.79
C ARG A 59 -2.02 -5.83 15.29
N ASN A 60 -2.77 -6.75 15.89
CA ASN A 60 -2.80 -6.96 17.34
C ASN A 60 -1.71 -7.91 17.85
N LYS A 61 -1.38 -8.96 17.07
CA LYS A 61 -0.48 -10.03 17.51
C LYS A 61 0.92 -9.96 16.89
N GLY A 62 1.09 -9.20 15.80
CA GLY A 62 2.32 -9.14 15.01
C GLY A 62 2.69 -10.49 14.39
N PHE A 63 3.80 -10.51 13.65
CA PHE A 63 4.35 -11.73 13.00
C PHE A 63 5.53 -12.34 13.77
N LEU A 64 5.73 -11.98 15.05
CA LEU A 64 6.94 -12.33 15.82
C LEU A 64 7.27 -13.83 15.89
N ARG A 65 6.34 -14.72 15.51
CA ARG A 65 6.51 -16.18 15.48
C ARG A 65 5.99 -16.83 14.20
N THR A 66 5.61 -16.04 13.20
CA THR A 66 5.10 -16.56 11.93
C THR A 66 6.28 -16.71 10.97
N PRO A 67 6.47 -17.87 10.33
CA PRO A 67 7.46 -18.02 9.27
C PRO A 67 7.17 -17.00 8.16
N VAL A 68 8.22 -16.36 7.63
CA VAL A 68 8.10 -15.49 6.46
C VAL A 68 7.55 -16.31 5.30
N HIS A 69 6.43 -15.89 4.73
CA HIS A 69 5.82 -16.52 3.56
C HIS A 69 5.91 -15.56 2.37
N VAL A 70 7.05 -15.60 1.69
CA VAL A 70 7.27 -14.76 0.50
C VAL A 70 6.25 -15.13 -0.57
N TYR A 71 5.52 -14.12 -1.04
CA TYR A 71 4.55 -14.23 -2.10
C TYR A 71 5.14 -14.96 -3.33
N ASN A 72 4.45 -16.02 -3.77
CA ASN A 72 4.87 -16.86 -4.89
C ASN A 72 3.80 -16.97 -6.01
N SER A 73 2.73 -16.17 -5.96
CA SER A 73 1.60 -16.17 -6.92
C SER A 73 0.67 -17.39 -6.91
N GLU A 74 0.96 -18.42 -6.11
CA GLU A 74 0.16 -19.64 -6.09
C GLU A 74 -1.14 -19.43 -5.32
N ILE A 75 -2.28 -19.70 -5.96
CA ILE A 75 -3.60 -19.57 -5.32
C ILE A 75 -4.12 -20.96 -5.02
N ILE A 76 -4.40 -21.17 -3.74
CA ILE A 76 -5.09 -22.36 -3.26
C ILE A 76 -6.56 -22.22 -3.63
N GLY A 77 -7.15 -23.29 -4.19
CA GLY A 77 -8.55 -23.33 -4.60
C GLY A 77 -9.53 -23.63 -3.45
N PRO A 78 -10.85 -23.42 -3.67
CA PRO A 78 -11.89 -23.55 -2.65
C PRO A 78 -12.06 -24.96 -2.07
N GLU A 79 -11.57 -25.98 -2.77
CA GLU A 79 -11.54 -27.37 -2.31
C GLU A 79 -10.56 -27.65 -1.16
N SER A 80 -9.61 -26.75 -0.91
CA SER A 80 -8.61 -26.90 0.16
C SER A 80 -9.08 -26.28 1.48
N PRO A 81 -8.78 -26.89 2.63
CA PRO A 81 -9.00 -26.27 3.94
C PRO A 81 -8.22 -24.95 4.10
N ASP A 82 -7.13 -24.77 3.36
CA ASP A 82 -6.26 -23.59 3.41
C ASP A 82 -6.72 -22.47 2.46
N PHE A 83 -7.88 -22.62 1.79
CA PHE A 83 -8.43 -21.59 0.89
C PHE A 83 -8.56 -20.22 1.57
N THR A 84 -8.86 -20.21 2.86
CA THR A 84 -9.03 -18.99 3.66
C THR A 84 -7.85 -18.70 4.59
N SER A 85 -6.72 -19.37 4.37
CA SER A 85 -5.49 -19.10 5.11
C SER A 85 -5.02 -17.66 4.88
N PRO A 86 -4.37 -17.01 5.86
CA PRO A 86 -3.90 -15.63 5.70
C PRO A 86 -3.00 -15.42 4.47
N ASP A 87 -2.16 -16.40 4.14
CA ASP A 87 -1.28 -16.35 2.98
C ASP A 87 -2.07 -16.47 1.67
N ASN A 88 -3.08 -17.33 1.60
CA ASN A 88 -3.93 -17.40 0.40
C ASN A 88 -4.82 -16.16 0.24
N LEU A 89 -5.30 -15.56 1.33
CA LEU A 89 -6.02 -14.28 1.28
C LEU A 89 -5.14 -13.17 0.72
N PHE A 90 -3.84 -13.13 1.09
CA PHE A 90 -2.88 -12.24 0.47
C PHE A 90 -2.72 -12.55 -1.03
N ASN A 91 -2.59 -13.82 -1.42
CA ASN A 91 -2.44 -14.21 -2.83
C ASN A 91 -3.65 -13.79 -3.68
N LEU A 92 -4.87 -13.90 -3.14
CA LEU A 92 -6.09 -13.42 -3.77
C LEU A 92 -6.11 -11.89 -3.90
N GLN A 93 -5.67 -11.15 -2.89
CA GLN A 93 -5.50 -9.69 -2.97
C GLN A 93 -4.45 -9.31 -4.02
N ALA A 94 -3.32 -10.02 -4.06
CA ALA A 94 -2.24 -9.80 -5.02
C ALA A 94 -2.71 -10.05 -6.46
N ARG A 95 -3.55 -11.08 -6.69
CA ARG A 95 -4.20 -11.31 -7.99
C ARG A 95 -5.09 -10.14 -8.39
N CYS A 96 -5.90 -9.61 -7.46
CA CYS A 96 -6.74 -8.44 -7.72
C CYS A 96 -5.89 -7.22 -8.10
N ILE A 97 -4.79 -6.95 -7.36
CA ILE A 97 -3.85 -5.86 -7.65
C ILE A 97 -3.24 -6.00 -9.05
N LYS A 98 -2.77 -7.20 -9.44
CA LYS A 98 -2.24 -7.48 -10.78
C LYS A 98 -3.27 -7.24 -11.87
N ARG A 99 -4.49 -7.75 -11.68
CA ARG A 99 -5.60 -7.51 -12.61
C ARG A 99 -5.86 -6.02 -12.81
N LEU A 100 -5.94 -5.24 -11.73
CA LEU A 100 -6.16 -3.79 -11.82
C LEU A 100 -5.06 -3.10 -12.64
N ALA A 101 -3.80 -3.44 -12.40
CA ALA A 101 -2.66 -2.89 -13.15
C ALA A 101 -2.68 -3.23 -14.65
N GLU A 102 -3.32 -4.35 -15.04
CA GLU A 102 -3.49 -4.76 -16.44
C GLU A 102 -4.72 -4.13 -17.10
N THR A 103 -5.74 -3.76 -16.33
CA THR A 103 -7.02 -3.29 -16.87
C THR A 103 -7.11 -1.78 -16.97
N GLU A 104 -6.62 -1.03 -15.98
CA GLU A 104 -6.84 0.41 -15.89
C GLU A 104 -5.71 1.17 -15.18
N PRO A 105 -5.47 2.44 -15.54
CA PRO A 105 -4.56 3.28 -14.77
C PRO A 105 -5.14 3.55 -13.38
N CYS A 106 -4.30 3.47 -12.34
CA CYS A 106 -4.76 3.63 -10.97
C CYS A 106 -3.65 4.01 -9.98
N VAL A 107 -4.07 4.52 -8.82
CA VAL A 107 -3.22 4.70 -7.63
C VAL A 107 -3.59 3.63 -6.61
N ILE A 108 -2.61 2.89 -6.09
CA ILE A 108 -2.81 1.83 -5.10
C ILE A 108 -2.03 2.14 -3.83
N VAL A 109 -2.69 2.12 -2.67
CA VAL A 109 -2.06 2.52 -1.40
C VAL A 109 -1.90 1.35 -0.43
N GLY A 110 -0.69 0.78 -0.38
CA GLY A 110 -0.29 -0.28 0.56
C GLY A 110 -0.39 -1.69 -0.01
N ARG A 111 -0.73 -2.66 0.85
CA ARG A 111 -0.89 -4.09 0.49
C ARG A 111 0.34 -4.70 -0.20
N ALA A 112 1.53 -4.18 0.09
CA ALA A 112 2.78 -4.55 -0.59
C ALA A 112 2.67 -4.52 -2.12
N ALA A 113 1.84 -3.62 -2.67
CA ALA A 113 1.58 -3.54 -4.10
C ALA A 113 2.84 -3.27 -4.92
N ASP A 114 3.78 -2.51 -4.36
CA ASP A 114 5.12 -2.28 -4.94
C ASP A 114 5.86 -3.60 -5.20
N PHE A 115 5.82 -4.54 -4.24
CA PHE A 115 6.45 -5.84 -4.38
C PHE A 115 5.64 -6.77 -5.30
N VAL A 116 4.32 -6.79 -5.17
CA VAL A 116 3.42 -7.63 -5.99
C VAL A 116 3.57 -7.30 -7.48
N LEU A 117 3.81 -6.03 -7.80
CA LEU A 117 3.93 -5.50 -9.15
C LEU A 117 5.38 -5.21 -9.58
N LYS A 118 6.38 -5.70 -8.87
CA LYS A 118 7.81 -5.37 -9.11
C LYS A 118 8.31 -5.69 -10.52
N ASP A 119 7.70 -6.67 -11.19
CA ASP A 119 8.08 -7.14 -12.52
C ASP A 119 7.26 -6.47 -13.64
N TYR A 120 6.45 -5.46 -13.32
CA TYR A 120 5.63 -4.72 -14.28
C TYR A 120 6.34 -3.44 -14.73
N ASP A 121 6.52 -3.28 -16.04
CA ASP A 121 7.19 -2.11 -16.63
C ASP A 121 6.39 -0.82 -16.51
N ASN A 122 5.09 -0.90 -16.24
CA ASN A 122 4.14 0.22 -16.17
C ASN A 122 3.85 0.69 -14.73
N VAL A 123 4.74 0.41 -13.78
CA VAL A 123 4.53 0.68 -12.35
C VAL A 123 5.54 1.67 -11.81
N LEU A 124 5.07 2.65 -11.05
CA LEU A 124 5.89 3.58 -10.27
C LEU A 124 5.63 3.38 -8.78
N SER A 125 6.64 3.01 -8.00
CA SER A 125 6.53 2.76 -6.56
C SER A 125 7.04 3.94 -5.73
N VAL A 126 6.23 4.37 -4.76
CA VAL A 126 6.47 5.57 -3.96
C VAL A 126 6.36 5.25 -2.48
N PHE A 127 7.32 5.74 -1.69
CA PHE A 127 7.27 5.73 -0.23
C PHE A 127 7.16 7.15 0.32
N VAL A 128 6.11 7.44 1.09
CA VAL A 128 5.90 8.77 1.70
C VAL A 128 6.19 8.72 3.19
N HIS A 129 7.15 9.52 3.62
CA HIS A 129 7.66 9.58 4.99
C HIS A 129 7.75 11.03 5.51
N ALA A 130 7.97 11.20 6.81
CA ALA A 130 8.24 12.50 7.40
C ALA A 130 8.98 12.38 8.75
N PRO A 131 9.60 13.46 9.26
CA PRO A 131 10.11 13.52 10.62
C PRO A 131 9.00 13.31 11.66
N HIS A 132 9.38 12.73 12.81
CA HIS A 132 8.45 12.35 13.88
C HIS A 132 7.47 13.45 14.29
N ASP A 133 7.95 14.67 14.52
CA ASP A 133 7.10 15.79 14.96
C ASP A 133 6.00 16.11 13.94
N PHE A 134 6.33 16.05 12.65
CA PHE A 134 5.35 16.24 11.57
C PHE A 134 4.32 15.10 11.58
N LEU A 135 4.77 13.85 11.72
CA LEU A 135 3.88 12.69 11.77
C LEU A 135 2.88 12.83 12.94
N MET A 136 3.35 13.23 14.13
CA MET A 136 2.50 13.42 15.30
C MET A 136 1.52 14.57 15.13
N GLU A 137 1.95 15.70 14.56
CA GLU A 137 1.08 16.83 14.28
C GLU A 137 -0.06 16.43 13.31
N GLN A 138 0.27 15.75 12.21
CA GLN A 138 -0.73 15.32 11.23
C GLN A 138 -1.63 14.22 11.78
N ALA A 139 -1.09 13.25 12.52
CA ALA A 139 -1.87 12.20 13.15
C ALA A 139 -2.86 12.77 14.17
N GLY A 140 -2.44 13.76 14.96
CA GLY A 140 -3.29 14.44 15.95
C GLY A 140 -4.45 15.25 15.36
N LYS A 141 -4.39 15.59 14.07
CA LYS A 141 -5.52 16.26 13.36
C LYS A 141 -6.66 15.30 13.03
N VAL A 142 -6.39 14.01 12.95
CA VAL A 142 -7.36 12.99 12.48
C VAL A 142 -7.68 11.94 13.52
N GLN A 143 -6.86 11.81 14.57
CA GLN A 143 -7.08 10.89 15.67
C GLN A 143 -7.62 11.60 16.91
N PRO A 144 -8.48 10.95 17.70
CA PRO A 144 -8.93 11.49 19.00
C PRO A 144 -7.85 11.39 20.09
N LEU A 145 -6.75 10.66 19.82
CA LEU A 145 -5.67 10.38 20.76
C LEU A 145 -4.68 11.55 20.84
N LYS A 146 -3.98 11.68 21.97
CA LYS A 146 -2.96 12.73 22.20
C LYS A 146 -1.71 12.19 22.90
N GLY A 147 -0.60 12.93 22.78
CA GLY A 147 0.66 12.64 23.47
C GLY A 147 1.12 11.19 23.28
N LYS A 148 1.49 10.53 24.39
CA LYS A 148 2.02 9.15 24.37
C LYS A 148 1.04 8.11 23.81
N GLU A 149 -0.26 8.33 23.91
CA GLU A 149 -1.25 7.40 23.35
C GLU A 149 -1.27 7.46 21.82
N LEU A 150 -1.20 8.68 21.26
CA LEU A 150 -1.09 8.90 19.83
C LEU A 150 0.23 8.33 19.29
N GLU A 151 1.33 8.55 19.99
CA GLU A 151 2.64 8.01 19.62
C GLU A 151 2.62 6.47 19.57
N LYS A 152 2.10 5.83 20.62
CA LYS A 152 1.94 4.37 20.66
C LYS A 152 1.04 3.84 19.55
N PHE A 153 -0.04 4.56 19.25
CA PHE A 153 -0.93 4.21 18.15
C PHE A 153 -0.20 4.24 16.81
N CYS A 154 0.50 5.34 16.49
CA CYS A 154 1.22 5.48 15.23
C CYS A 154 2.33 4.43 15.09
N ALA A 155 3.10 4.20 16.16
CA ALA A 155 4.13 3.17 16.19
C ALA A 155 3.57 1.76 15.97
N ARG A 156 2.38 1.46 16.52
CA ARG A 156 1.69 0.18 16.28
C ARG A 156 1.25 0.03 14.83
N GLU A 157 0.71 1.08 14.21
CA GLU A 157 0.29 1.04 12.81
C GLU A 157 1.48 0.84 11.85
N ASP A 158 2.59 1.54 12.10
CA ASP A 158 3.80 1.38 11.28
C ASP A 158 4.48 0.02 11.53
N LYS A 159 4.49 -0.47 12.79
CA LYS A 159 4.94 -1.82 13.09
C LYS A 159 4.10 -2.88 12.36
N TYR A 160 2.79 -2.73 12.34
CA TYR A 160 1.91 -3.61 11.59
C TYR A 160 2.27 -3.63 10.09
N ARG A 161 2.46 -2.46 9.47
CA ARG A 161 2.86 -2.35 8.06
C ARG A 161 4.22 -3.00 7.80
N ALA A 162 5.19 -2.77 8.68
CA ALA A 162 6.52 -3.35 8.57
C ALA A 162 6.47 -4.88 8.70
N ASP A 163 5.78 -5.41 9.71
CA ASP A 163 5.68 -6.86 9.92
C ASP A 163 4.90 -7.53 8.77
N TYR A 164 3.80 -6.92 8.30
CA TYR A 164 3.02 -7.39 7.14
C TYR A 164 3.88 -7.45 5.87
N TYR A 165 4.61 -6.38 5.59
CA TYR A 165 5.49 -6.32 4.42
C TYR A 165 6.58 -7.38 4.54
N LYS A 166 7.28 -7.46 5.68
CA LYS A 166 8.34 -8.44 5.91
C LYS A 166 7.86 -9.87 5.73
N HIS A 167 6.67 -10.19 6.25
CA HIS A 167 6.07 -11.51 6.14
C HIS A 167 5.81 -11.91 4.68
N HIS A 168 5.22 -11.01 3.88
CA HIS A 168 4.82 -11.31 2.50
C HIS A 168 5.92 -11.09 1.44
N THR A 169 6.96 -10.30 1.75
CA THR A 169 8.01 -9.94 0.77
C THR A 169 9.40 -10.41 1.16
N GLY A 170 9.63 -10.69 2.45
CA GLY A 170 10.97 -10.93 3.02
C GLY A 170 11.83 -9.66 3.12
N GLN A 171 11.37 -8.52 2.61
CA GLN A 171 12.11 -7.26 2.54
C GLN A 171 11.76 -6.33 3.70
N ASP A 172 12.61 -5.34 3.94
CA ASP A 172 12.38 -4.33 4.98
C ASP A 172 11.53 -3.19 4.39
N TRP A 173 10.39 -2.91 4.99
CA TRP A 173 9.40 -1.95 4.51
C TRP A 173 9.93 -0.51 4.32
N THR A 174 10.98 -0.15 5.06
CA THR A 174 11.59 1.19 4.98
C THR A 174 12.86 1.21 4.13
N ASP A 175 13.20 0.12 3.45
CA ASP A 175 14.33 0.11 2.53
C ASP A 175 13.99 0.93 1.28
N ALA A 176 14.75 2.00 1.06
CA ALA A 176 14.58 2.88 -0.08
C ALA A 176 14.79 2.13 -1.42
N MET A 177 15.52 1.01 -1.43
CA MET A 177 15.76 0.22 -2.63
C MET A 177 14.51 -0.51 -3.15
N ASN A 178 13.43 -0.60 -2.36
CA ASN A 178 12.16 -1.17 -2.81
C ASN A 178 11.32 -0.17 -3.64
N TYR A 179 11.69 1.12 -3.65
CA TYR A 179 10.87 2.20 -4.17
C TYR A 179 11.60 3.03 -5.22
N ASP A 180 10.88 3.49 -6.24
CA ASP A 180 11.41 4.42 -7.23
C ASP A 180 11.56 5.85 -6.65
N LEU A 181 10.67 6.23 -5.73
CA LEU A 181 10.68 7.52 -5.06
C LEU A 181 10.44 7.39 -3.55
N CYS A 182 11.31 8.00 -2.75
CA CYS A 182 11.06 8.26 -1.33
C CYS A 182 10.88 9.76 -1.11
N LEU A 183 9.70 10.17 -0.61
CA LEU A 183 9.30 11.58 -0.51
C LEU A 183 9.09 11.99 0.95
N ASP A 184 9.80 13.05 1.36
CA ASP A 184 9.62 13.70 2.66
C ASP A 184 8.49 14.75 2.58
N SER A 185 7.31 14.38 3.07
CA SER A 185 6.13 15.23 3.01
C SER A 185 6.23 16.48 3.88
N SER A 186 7.12 16.50 4.88
CA SER A 186 7.31 17.69 5.73
C SER A 186 8.02 18.81 5.00
N LYS A 187 8.89 18.47 4.04
CA LYS A 187 9.66 19.43 3.24
C LYS A 187 8.91 19.85 1.99
N LEU A 188 8.24 18.90 1.35
CA LEU A 188 7.55 19.13 0.08
C LEU A 188 6.13 19.66 0.30
N GLY A 189 5.46 19.25 1.38
CA GLY A 189 4.01 19.33 1.47
C GLY A 189 3.34 18.35 0.50
N PHE A 190 2.03 18.14 0.65
CA PHE A 190 1.32 17.11 -0.11
C PHE A 190 1.24 17.42 -1.61
N ASP A 191 1.03 18.69 -1.98
CA ASP A 191 0.90 19.07 -3.39
C ASP A 191 2.21 18.91 -4.17
N LYS A 192 3.35 19.27 -3.58
CA LYS A 192 4.64 19.06 -4.26
C LYS A 192 5.05 17.59 -4.28
N CYS A 193 4.56 16.75 -3.35
CA CYS A 193 4.70 15.29 -3.49
C CYS A 193 3.96 14.80 -4.74
N VAL A 194 2.73 15.25 -4.97
CA VAL A 194 1.96 14.92 -6.18
C VAL A 194 2.70 15.35 -7.44
N GLU A 195 3.22 16.58 -7.47
CA GLU A 195 4.00 17.07 -8.62
C GLU A 195 5.30 16.30 -8.84
N ALA A 196 6.00 15.91 -7.78
CA ALA A 196 7.21 15.08 -7.88
C ALA A 196 6.91 13.70 -8.48
N ILE A 197 5.80 13.07 -8.06
CA ILE A 197 5.36 11.78 -8.61
C ILE A 197 5.02 11.93 -10.11
N LYS A 198 4.26 12.96 -10.48
CA LYS A 198 3.90 13.23 -11.87
C LYS A 198 5.13 13.52 -12.74
N ALA A 199 6.07 14.30 -12.23
CA ALA A 199 7.32 14.60 -12.94
C ALA A 199 8.14 13.34 -13.18
N HIS A 200 8.32 12.49 -12.17
CA HIS A 200 9.06 11.24 -12.32
C HIS A 200 8.35 10.28 -13.30
N ALA A 201 7.02 10.17 -13.23
CA ALA A 201 6.26 9.35 -14.17
C ALA A 201 6.47 9.79 -15.63
N ARG A 202 6.51 11.11 -15.90
CA ARG A 202 6.82 11.64 -17.24
C ARG A 202 8.24 11.28 -17.69
N VAL A 203 9.22 11.41 -16.80
CA VAL A 203 10.62 11.05 -17.09
C VAL A 203 10.75 9.56 -17.43
N ARG A 204 10.05 8.69 -16.69
CA ARG A 204 10.17 7.23 -16.85
C ARG A 204 9.33 6.68 -18.01
N PHE A 205 8.11 7.18 -18.18
CA PHE A 205 7.12 6.61 -19.11
C PHE A 205 6.83 7.48 -20.33
N GLY A 206 7.47 8.64 -20.45
CA GLY A 206 7.25 9.63 -21.51
C GLY A 206 6.34 10.78 -21.08
N GLU A 207 6.52 11.96 -21.69
CA GLU A 207 5.75 13.17 -21.38
C GLU A 207 4.23 13.00 -21.58
N ASP A 208 3.85 12.12 -22.52
CA ASP A 208 2.48 11.77 -22.90
C ASP A 208 1.81 10.75 -21.96
N VAL A 209 2.47 10.34 -20.86
CA VAL A 209 1.96 9.25 -20.00
C VAL A 209 0.54 9.50 -19.46
N PHE A 210 0.19 10.77 -19.26
CA PHE A 210 -1.10 11.19 -18.71
C PHE A 210 -2.11 11.65 -19.77
N ASP A 211 -1.75 11.63 -21.05
CA ASP A 211 -2.62 11.98 -22.18
C ASP A 211 -3.44 10.76 -22.63
#